data_AF-A0A8I1S3D4-F1
#
_entry.id   AF-A0A8I1S3D4-F1
#
_cell.length_a   1.000
_cell.length_b   1.000
_cell.length_c   1.000
_cell.angle_alpha   90.00
_cell.angle_beta   90.00
_cell.angle_gamma   90.00
#
_symmetry.space_group_name_H-M   'P 1'
#
loop_
_entity.id
_entity.type
_entity.pdbx_description
1 polymer ?
#
loop_
_entity_poly.entity_id
_entity_poly.type
_entity_poly.pdbx_seq_one_letter_code
_entity_poly.pdbx_strand_id
1 'polypeptide(L)'
;MKAFSSERRDLFNAPGLLLLKSAMGSHVLRNISVLALGSVFLGACAQMQPSQTATPQQNAFVGATCAKVMRLDPGEAEYEGCVSDLSDVVVAQLQYAREIRAYRTCGESGLKRHTAEFSRCVLKQEDDQQAARPNGSGTALQFNVADVKSADDNPRDYYTANFDLRRRREEYACAQTGLEPGSEAFATCANNLDVDLFNIAHPQG
;
A
#
# COMPACT_ATOMS: atom_id res chain seq x y z
N MET A 1 16.34 -24.51 33.10
CA MET A 1 16.18 -23.42 32.10
C MET A 1 15.55 -24.06 30.88
N LYS A 2 14.20 -23.98 30.70
CA LYS A 2 13.48 -23.17 29.69
C LYS A 2 14.22 -23.14 28.33
N ALA A 3 13.64 -23.51 27.18
CA ALA A 3 12.27 -23.29 26.72
C ALA A 3 11.79 -24.31 25.66
N PHE A 4 10.48 -24.28 25.46
CA PHE A 4 9.62 -25.15 24.66
C PHE A 4 9.91 -25.14 23.16
N SER A 5 9.90 -26.34 22.58
CA SER A 5 9.80 -26.61 21.15
C SER A 5 8.35 -26.95 20.78
N SER A 6 7.86 -26.31 19.73
CA SER A 6 7.05 -26.89 18.64
C SER A 6 6.05 -28.00 18.98
N GLU A 7 4.79 -27.65 19.24
CA GLU A 7 3.65 -28.53 18.94
C GLU A 7 2.34 -27.72 18.93
N ARG A 8 1.77 -27.45 17.75
CA ARG A 8 0.34 -27.18 17.58
C ARG A 8 -0.05 -27.33 16.10
N ARG A 9 -0.10 -28.58 15.67
CA ARG A 9 -1.01 -29.03 14.61
C ARG A 9 -2.24 -29.62 15.29
N ASP A 10 -3.37 -29.40 14.63
CA ASP A 10 -4.64 -30.11 14.75
C ASP A 10 -5.39 -29.99 16.09
N LEU A 11 -6.55 -29.30 16.04
CA LEU A 11 -7.81 -29.66 16.71
C LEU A 11 -8.73 -28.43 16.79
N PHE A 12 -9.64 -28.27 15.83
CA PHE A 12 -10.96 -27.63 15.99
C PHE A 12 -11.74 -27.95 14.70
N ASN A 13 -12.16 -29.20 14.50
CA ASN A 13 -13.37 -29.82 15.05
C ASN A 13 -14.63 -28.97 14.88
N ALA A 14 -15.44 -29.34 13.89
CA ALA A 14 -16.80 -28.90 13.68
C ALA A 14 -17.77 -29.60 14.66
N PRO A 15 -18.84 -28.91 15.07
CA PRO A 15 -20.17 -29.53 15.05
C PRO A 15 -21.16 -28.56 14.37
N GLY A 16 -22.07 -28.99 13.51
CA GLY A 16 -22.98 -30.11 13.71
C GLY A 16 -24.38 -29.54 13.89
N LEU A 17 -25.23 -29.80 12.89
CA LEU A 17 -26.64 -29.43 12.78
C LEU A 17 -27.41 -29.57 14.10
N LEU A 18 -28.20 -28.54 14.45
CA LEU A 18 -29.41 -28.74 15.24
C LEU A 18 -30.62 -28.12 14.52
N LEU A 19 -31.42 -29.05 13.99
CA LEU A 19 -32.77 -28.90 13.46
C LEU A 19 -33.69 -28.28 14.52
N LEU A 20 -34.19 -27.07 14.26
CA LEU A 20 -35.36 -26.53 14.96
C LEU A 20 -36.63 -27.07 14.29
N LYS A 21 -37.31 -27.90 15.07
CA LYS A 21 -38.59 -28.56 14.85
C LYS A 21 -39.69 -27.51 14.73
N SER A 22 -40.16 -27.22 13.51
CA SER A 22 -41.38 -26.42 13.30
C SER A 22 -42.61 -27.29 13.48
N ALA A 23 -43.29 -27.15 14.62
CA ALA A 23 -44.63 -27.66 14.84
C ALA A 23 -45.64 -26.70 14.18
N MET A 24 -46.36 -27.19 13.17
CA MET A 24 -47.49 -26.50 12.54
C MET A 24 -48.73 -26.68 13.41
N GLY A 25 -49.21 -25.59 13.99
CA GLY A 25 -50.52 -25.49 14.65
C GLY A 25 -51.41 -24.54 13.86
N SER A 26 -52.39 -25.08 13.15
CA SER A 26 -53.41 -24.35 12.40
C SER A 26 -54.53 -23.85 13.30
N HIS A 27 -54.81 -22.54 13.37
CA HIS A 27 -56.14 -21.98 13.69
C HIS A 27 -56.29 -20.53 13.15
N VAL A 28 -56.86 -20.43 11.95
CA VAL A 28 -57.99 -19.59 11.52
C VAL A 28 -58.36 -18.28 12.29
N LEU A 29 -58.33 -17.18 11.52
CA LEU A 29 -59.13 -15.93 11.50
C LEU A 29 -58.92 -14.78 12.50
N ARG A 30 -58.82 -13.59 11.88
CA ARG A 30 -59.26 -12.22 12.28
C ARG A 30 -58.38 -11.41 13.23
N ASN A 31 -57.58 -10.49 12.67
CA ASN A 31 -57.94 -9.06 12.58
C ASN A 31 -56.78 -8.26 11.97
N ILE A 32 -57.12 -7.38 11.02
CA ILE A 32 -56.22 -6.43 10.37
C ILE A 32 -55.92 -5.29 11.34
N SER A 33 -54.65 -5.02 11.60
CA SER A 33 -54.18 -3.72 12.12
C SER A 33 -52.79 -3.44 11.58
N VAL A 34 -52.75 -2.38 10.79
CA VAL A 34 -51.60 -1.80 10.11
C VAL A 34 -50.57 -1.34 11.15
N LEU A 35 -49.35 -1.86 11.08
CA LEU A 35 -48.18 -1.25 11.71
C LEU A 35 -47.15 -1.01 10.62
N ALA A 36 -47.08 0.27 10.22
CA ALA A 36 -46.07 0.82 9.36
C ALA A 36 -44.69 0.64 9.99
N LEU A 37 -43.91 -0.31 9.48
CA LEU A 37 -42.48 -0.39 9.75
C LEU A 37 -41.76 0.30 8.59
N GLY A 38 -41.52 1.60 8.79
CA GLY A 38 -40.62 2.38 7.96
C GLY A 38 -39.26 1.69 7.87
N SER A 39 -38.93 1.23 6.67
CA SER A 39 -37.61 0.67 6.36
C SER A 39 -36.62 1.84 6.31
N VAL A 40 -36.04 2.18 7.46
CA VAL A 40 -34.87 3.06 7.52
C VAL A 40 -33.68 2.24 7.02
N PHE A 41 -33.46 2.23 5.71
CA PHE A 41 -32.18 1.82 5.14
C PHE A 41 -31.15 2.88 5.51
N LEU A 42 -30.45 2.69 6.64
CA LEU A 42 -29.17 3.35 6.89
C LEU A 42 -28.14 2.73 5.95
N GLY A 43 -28.17 3.18 4.68
CA GLY A 43 -27.06 3.00 3.76
C GLY A 43 -25.90 3.87 4.22
N ALA A 44 -25.07 3.35 5.11
CA ALA A 44 -23.73 3.89 5.28
C ALA A 44 -22.99 3.62 3.96
N CYS A 45 -22.91 4.63 3.10
CA CYS A 45 -21.93 4.62 2.02
C CYS A 45 -20.56 4.50 2.70
N ALA A 46 -19.96 3.31 2.67
CA ALA A 46 -18.54 3.17 2.82
C ALA A 46 -17.94 3.99 1.68
N GLN A 47 -17.50 5.21 2.00
CA GLN A 47 -16.74 6.03 1.08
C GLN A 47 -15.43 5.29 0.86
N MET A 48 -15.35 4.48 -0.20
CA MET A 48 -14.08 3.98 -0.71
C MET A 48 -13.21 5.21 -0.95
N GLN A 49 -12.26 5.44 -0.05
CA GLN A 49 -11.24 6.47 -0.27
C GLN A 49 -10.57 6.13 -1.60
N PRO A 50 -10.44 7.09 -2.52
CA PRO A 50 -9.84 6.83 -3.81
C PRO A 50 -8.42 6.31 -3.59
N SER A 51 -8.13 5.11 -4.08
CA SER A 51 -6.78 4.56 -4.15
C SER A 51 -5.88 5.63 -4.76
N GLN A 52 -4.87 6.05 -4.02
CA GLN A 52 -4.03 7.15 -4.46
C GLN A 52 -3.17 6.65 -5.61
N THR A 53 -3.51 7.05 -6.83
CA THR A 53 -2.66 6.80 -7.99
C THR A 53 -1.47 7.75 -7.98
N ALA A 54 -0.34 7.25 -8.49
CA ALA A 54 0.85 8.05 -8.67
C ALA A 54 0.60 9.21 -9.66
N THR A 55 1.13 10.38 -9.34
CA THR A 55 1.02 11.59 -10.17
C THR A 55 1.96 11.51 -11.38
N PRO A 56 1.76 12.31 -12.44
CA PRO A 56 2.66 12.31 -13.60
C PRO A 56 4.13 12.58 -13.24
N GLN A 57 4.38 13.44 -12.24
CA GLN A 57 5.72 13.72 -11.74
C GLN A 57 6.34 12.50 -11.05
N GLN A 58 5.55 11.76 -10.25
CA GLN A 58 5.99 10.51 -9.62
C GLN A 58 6.26 9.43 -10.66
N ASN A 59 5.39 9.28 -11.66
CA ASN A 59 5.60 8.34 -12.76
C ASN A 59 6.86 8.67 -13.56
N ALA A 60 7.13 9.96 -13.81
CA ALA A 60 8.36 10.37 -14.49
C ALA A 60 9.61 10.06 -13.65
N PHE A 61 9.55 10.25 -12.33
CA PHE A 61 10.63 9.87 -11.41
C PHE A 61 10.85 8.35 -11.42
N VAL A 62 9.78 7.57 -11.28
CA VAL A 62 9.83 6.10 -11.29
C VAL A 62 10.38 5.58 -12.61
N GLY A 63 9.87 6.08 -13.75
CA GLY A 63 10.37 5.72 -15.07
C GLY A 63 11.85 6.06 -15.25
N ALA A 64 12.30 7.21 -14.75
CA ALA A 64 13.71 7.56 -14.76
C ALA A 64 14.55 6.62 -13.89
N THR A 65 14.03 6.16 -12.74
CA THR A 65 14.70 5.16 -11.89
C THR A 65 14.83 3.83 -12.62
N CYS A 66 13.77 3.32 -13.26
CA CYS A 66 13.83 2.11 -14.06
C CYS A 66 14.80 2.22 -15.25
N ALA A 67 14.79 3.33 -15.97
CA ALA A 67 15.67 3.52 -17.12
C ALA A 67 17.14 3.75 -16.74
N LYS A 68 17.42 4.55 -15.70
CA LYS A 68 18.77 5.01 -15.37
C LYS A 68 19.47 4.14 -14.33
N VAL A 69 18.74 3.68 -13.32
CA VAL A 69 19.28 2.86 -12.22
C VAL A 69 19.19 1.39 -12.60
N MET A 70 17.99 0.90 -12.93
CA MET A 70 17.78 -0.50 -13.29
C MET A 70 18.29 -0.83 -14.69
N ARG A 71 18.45 0.18 -15.56
CA ARG A 71 18.90 0.02 -16.94
C ARG A 71 17.95 -0.84 -17.78
N LEU A 72 16.65 -0.66 -17.56
CA LEU A 72 15.59 -1.30 -18.34
C LEU A 72 15.16 -0.37 -19.48
N ASP A 73 14.96 -0.94 -20.66
CA ASP A 73 14.58 -0.18 -21.85
C ASP A 73 13.08 0.16 -21.83
N PRO A 74 12.69 1.44 -22.01
CA PRO A 74 11.28 1.83 -22.05
C PRO A 74 10.51 1.12 -23.17
N GLY A 75 9.31 0.61 -22.84
CA GLY A 75 8.46 -0.12 -23.77
C GLY A 75 8.59 -1.64 -23.70
N GLU A 76 9.57 -2.15 -22.95
CA GLU A 76 9.70 -3.57 -22.64
C GLU A 76 8.88 -3.94 -21.38
N ALA A 77 8.45 -5.19 -21.27
CA ALA A 77 7.57 -5.64 -20.19
C ALA A 77 8.21 -5.48 -18.81
N GLU A 78 9.53 -5.66 -18.73
CA GLU A 78 10.35 -5.53 -17.55
C GLU A 78 10.40 -4.09 -17.04
N TYR A 79 10.48 -3.14 -17.97
CA TYR A 79 10.40 -1.72 -17.63
C TYR A 79 9.04 -1.40 -17.01
N GLU A 80 7.95 -1.89 -17.59
CA GLU A 80 6.60 -1.66 -17.06
C GLU A 80 6.40 -2.35 -15.69
N GLY A 81 6.96 -3.54 -15.49
CA GLY A 81 6.99 -4.21 -14.18
C GLY A 81 7.71 -3.38 -13.12
N CYS A 82 8.94 -2.93 -13.42
CA CYS A 82 9.69 -2.04 -12.54
C CYS A 82 8.91 -0.76 -12.22
N VAL A 83 8.25 -0.16 -13.22
CA VAL A 83 7.44 1.05 -13.02
C VAL A 83 6.26 0.77 -12.10
N SER A 84 5.60 -0.38 -12.24
CA SER A 84 4.51 -0.79 -11.36
C SER A 84 4.96 -0.90 -9.91
N ASP A 85 6.00 -1.70 -9.65
CA ASP A 85 6.46 -1.99 -8.28
C ASP A 85 6.95 -0.74 -7.56
N LEU A 86 7.75 0.09 -8.24
CA LEU A 86 8.26 1.33 -7.67
C LEU A 86 7.16 2.38 -7.50
N SER A 87 6.12 2.38 -8.34
CA SER A 87 4.98 3.30 -8.19
C SER A 87 4.22 2.99 -6.90
N ASP A 88 4.00 1.72 -6.59
CA ASP A 88 3.35 1.30 -5.34
C ASP A 88 4.17 1.72 -4.12
N VAL A 89 5.50 1.54 -4.18
CA VAL A 89 6.42 1.98 -3.13
C VAL A 89 6.39 3.51 -2.95
N VAL A 90 6.44 4.28 -4.04
CA VAL A 90 6.39 5.74 -4.00
C VAL A 90 5.07 6.24 -3.42
N VAL A 91 3.95 5.63 -3.81
CA VAL A 91 2.63 5.96 -3.27
C VAL A 91 2.59 5.68 -1.77
N ALA A 92 3.07 4.53 -1.31
CA ALA A 92 3.13 4.18 0.11
C ALA A 92 4.01 5.17 0.90
N GLN A 93 5.16 5.57 0.36
CA GLN A 93 6.05 6.54 1.00
C GLN A 93 5.42 7.92 1.15
N LEU A 94 4.66 8.36 0.15
CA LEU A 94 3.93 9.64 0.22
C LEU A 94 2.83 9.60 1.27
N GLN A 95 2.11 8.49 1.38
CA GLN A 95 1.10 8.30 2.42
C GLN A 95 1.73 8.39 3.80
N TYR A 96 2.80 7.64 4.02
CA TYR A 96 3.55 7.67 5.27
C TYR A 96 4.07 9.08 5.63
N ALA A 97 4.62 9.81 4.66
CA ALA A 97 5.11 11.18 4.89
C ALA A 97 3.99 12.17 5.21
N ARG A 98 2.79 11.98 4.65
CA ARG A 98 1.59 12.78 4.97
C ARG A 98 1.12 12.52 6.40
N GLU A 99 1.05 11.25 6.80
CA GLU A 99 0.69 10.86 8.16
C GLU A 99 1.67 11.48 9.17
N ILE A 100 2.98 11.27 9.02
CA ILE A 100 3.98 11.86 9.94
C ILE A 100 3.81 13.38 10.04
N ARG A 101 3.58 14.06 8.92
CA ARG A 101 3.37 15.50 8.91
C ARG A 101 2.13 15.89 9.72
N ALA A 102 0.99 15.23 9.49
CA ALA A 102 -0.23 15.50 10.23
C ALA A 102 -0.01 15.34 11.74
N TYR A 103 0.62 14.23 12.15
CA TYR A 103 0.98 13.98 13.55
C TYR A 103 1.92 15.07 14.11
N ARG A 104 2.94 15.48 13.35
CA ARG A 104 3.90 16.51 13.78
C ARG A 104 3.21 17.86 13.95
N THR A 105 2.48 18.32 12.94
CA THR A 105 1.78 19.62 12.97
C THR A 105 0.81 19.72 14.14
N CYS A 106 0.06 18.65 14.42
CA CYS A 106 -0.85 18.62 15.57
C CYS A 106 -0.11 18.60 16.91
N GLY A 107 1.06 17.94 16.97
CA GLY A 107 1.92 17.96 18.16
C GLY A 107 2.54 19.34 18.42
N GLU A 108 3.00 20.02 17.37
CA GLU A 108 3.55 21.38 17.42
C GLU A 108 2.49 22.42 17.81
N SER A 109 1.21 22.11 17.61
CA SER A 109 0.08 22.93 18.06
C SER A 109 -0.19 22.82 19.58
N GLY A 110 0.64 22.09 20.33
CA GLY A 110 0.53 21.92 21.79
C GLY A 110 -0.54 20.93 22.24
N LEU A 111 -1.17 20.21 21.30
CA LEU A 111 -2.13 19.16 21.61
C LEU A 111 -1.40 17.94 22.19
N LYS A 112 -1.92 17.40 23.30
CA LYS A 112 -1.35 16.19 23.91
C LYS A 112 -1.63 14.98 23.01
N ARG A 113 -0.60 14.19 22.72
CA ARG A 113 -0.77 12.92 22.01
C ARG A 113 -1.74 12.01 22.75
N HIS A 114 -2.43 11.17 21.97
CA HIS A 114 -3.43 10.20 22.45
C HIS A 114 -4.67 10.82 23.12
N THR A 115 -4.99 12.08 22.85
CA THR A 115 -6.30 12.67 23.21
C THR A 115 -7.21 12.78 22.00
N ALA A 116 -8.52 12.91 22.26
CA ALA A 116 -9.52 13.07 21.21
C ALA A 116 -9.27 14.32 20.36
N GLU A 117 -8.79 15.42 20.96
CA GLU A 117 -8.47 16.67 20.27
C GLU A 117 -7.30 16.48 19.32
N PHE A 118 -6.26 15.75 19.74
CA PHE A 118 -5.13 15.42 18.87
C PHE A 118 -5.57 14.56 17.69
N SER A 119 -6.34 13.49 17.93
CA SER A 119 -6.86 12.65 16.85
C SER A 119 -7.74 13.43 15.87
N ARG A 120 -8.60 14.32 16.36
CA ARG A 120 -9.41 15.20 15.50
C ARG A 120 -8.56 16.14 14.67
N CYS A 121 -7.48 16.68 15.24
CA CYS A 121 -6.53 17.48 14.49
C CYS A 121 -5.86 16.67 13.37
N VAL A 122 -5.35 15.47 13.68
CA VAL A 122 -4.66 14.62 12.69
C VAL A 122 -5.60 14.27 11.53
N LEU A 123 -6.81 13.79 11.82
CA LEU A 123 -7.81 13.47 10.79
C LEU A 123 -8.15 14.69 9.93
N LYS A 124 -8.32 15.87 10.55
CA LYS A 124 -8.54 17.11 9.80
C LYS A 124 -7.35 17.45 8.89
N GLN A 125 -6.12 17.28 9.37
CA GLN A 125 -4.92 17.52 8.55
C GLN A 125 -4.84 16.55 7.37
N GLU A 126 -5.18 15.28 7.57
CA GLU A 126 -5.23 14.27 6.49
C GLU A 126 -6.30 14.62 5.45
N ASP A 127 -7.51 14.98 5.90
CA ASP A 127 -8.60 15.43 5.02
C ASP A 127 -8.21 16.69 4.24
N ASP A 128 -7.64 17.69 4.92
CA ASP A 128 -7.20 18.95 4.32
C ASP A 128 -6.07 18.68 3.31
N GLN A 129 -5.14 17.76 3.58
CA GLN A 129 -4.07 17.37 2.64
C GLN A 129 -4.60 16.60 1.43
N GLN A 130 -5.64 15.80 1.61
CA GLN A 130 -6.26 15.04 0.54
C GLN A 130 -7.12 15.94 -0.35
N ALA A 131 -7.79 16.93 0.24
CA ALA A 131 -8.52 17.99 -0.47
C ALA A 131 -7.59 19.00 -1.14
N ALA A 132 -6.47 19.33 -0.51
CA ALA A 132 -5.38 20.13 -1.07
C ALA A 132 -4.47 19.29 -1.98
N ARG A 133 -5.05 18.41 -2.80
CA ARG A 133 -4.43 17.98 -4.05
C ARG A 133 -4.62 19.08 -5.10
N PRO A 134 -3.69 20.03 -5.23
CA PRO A 134 -3.37 20.57 -6.54
C PRO A 134 -1.92 20.24 -6.88
N ASN A 135 -1.63 20.28 -8.18
CA ASN A 135 -0.29 20.38 -8.75
C ASN A 135 0.69 21.04 -7.77
N GLY A 136 1.59 20.23 -7.21
CA GLY A 136 2.78 20.54 -6.41
C GLY A 136 2.77 21.84 -5.58
N SER A 137 2.79 21.72 -4.25
CA SER A 137 3.59 22.57 -3.32
C SER A 137 3.30 22.26 -1.84
N GLY A 138 3.04 21.00 -1.48
CA GLY A 138 3.21 20.56 -0.10
C GLY A 138 4.61 20.01 0.07
N THR A 139 5.33 20.35 1.15
CA THR A 139 6.63 19.77 1.56
C THR A 139 6.58 18.25 1.85
N ALA A 140 5.66 17.50 1.24
CA ALA A 140 5.73 16.05 1.16
C ALA A 140 7.03 15.66 0.42
N LEU A 141 7.49 14.42 0.60
CA LEU A 141 8.57 13.84 -0.20
C LEU A 141 8.42 14.26 -1.67
N GLN A 142 9.40 15.02 -2.17
CA GLN A 142 9.41 15.47 -3.55
C GLN A 142 10.23 14.50 -4.37
N PHE A 143 9.57 13.86 -5.32
CA PHE A 143 10.22 12.98 -6.29
C PHE A 143 10.55 13.80 -7.53
N ASN A 144 11.83 14.11 -7.74
CA ASN A 144 12.29 14.84 -8.92
C ASN A 144 13.17 13.95 -9.80
N VAL A 145 12.88 13.97 -11.10
CA VAL A 145 13.67 13.24 -12.11
C VAL A 145 15.14 13.65 -12.12
N ALA A 146 15.43 14.91 -11.76
CA ALA A 146 16.79 15.44 -11.67
C ALA A 146 17.63 14.78 -10.56
N ASP A 147 16.98 14.25 -9.53
CA ASP A 147 17.65 13.61 -8.39
C ASP A 147 18.00 12.13 -8.69
N VAL A 148 17.42 11.55 -9.75
CA VAL A 148 17.71 10.18 -10.17
C VAL A 148 19.12 10.09 -10.78
N LYS A 149 20.00 9.43 -10.04
CA LYS A 149 21.37 9.14 -10.44
C LYS A 149 21.43 7.82 -11.20
N SER A 150 22.09 7.81 -12.34
CA SER A 150 22.31 6.59 -13.11
C SER A 150 23.22 5.61 -12.36
N ALA A 151 23.09 4.32 -12.66
CA ALA A 151 24.06 3.34 -12.22
C ALA A 151 25.41 3.59 -12.92
N ASP A 152 26.49 3.70 -12.13
CA ASP A 152 27.86 3.96 -12.58
C ASP A 152 28.54 2.72 -13.19
N ASP A 153 27.81 1.62 -13.32
CA ASP A 153 28.30 0.31 -13.72
C ASP A 153 27.95 -0.07 -15.18
N ASN A 154 28.80 -0.93 -15.76
CA ASN A 154 28.64 -1.56 -17.06
C ASN A 154 28.51 -3.07 -16.79
N PRO A 155 27.51 -3.81 -17.32
CA PRO A 155 26.85 -3.67 -18.62
C PRO A 155 25.68 -2.69 -18.69
N ARG A 156 25.34 -2.26 -19.91
CA ARG A 156 24.21 -1.35 -20.21
C ARG A 156 22.83 -1.93 -19.92
N ASP A 157 22.70 -3.24 -19.78
CA ASP A 157 21.44 -3.94 -19.63
C ASP A 157 21.40 -4.67 -18.27
N TYR A 158 20.22 -4.71 -17.66
CA TYR A 158 19.94 -5.41 -16.41
C TYR A 158 20.23 -6.91 -16.51
N TYR A 159 19.89 -7.58 -17.61
CA TYR A 159 19.97 -9.04 -17.70
C TYR A 159 21.35 -9.59 -18.02
N THR A 160 22.19 -8.76 -18.63
CA THR A 160 23.61 -9.10 -18.88
C THR A 160 24.49 -8.89 -17.66
N ALA A 161 23.95 -8.24 -16.62
CA ALA A 161 24.63 -8.01 -15.36
C ALA A 161 24.70 -9.29 -14.50
N ASN A 162 25.76 -9.43 -13.70
CA ASN A 162 25.83 -10.51 -12.72
C ASN A 162 24.85 -10.26 -11.55
N PHE A 163 24.57 -11.31 -10.77
CA PHE A 163 23.63 -11.25 -9.66
C PHE A 163 23.92 -10.09 -8.69
N ASP A 164 25.17 -9.92 -8.24
CA ASP A 164 25.56 -8.86 -7.30
C ASP A 164 25.34 -7.44 -7.85
N LEU A 165 25.39 -7.28 -9.17
CA LEU A 165 25.17 -6.00 -9.81
C LEU A 165 23.68 -5.70 -9.93
N ARG A 166 22.87 -6.70 -10.34
CA ARG A 166 21.39 -6.57 -10.38
C ARG A 166 20.85 -6.24 -9.00
N ARG A 167 21.29 -7.00 -7.99
CA ARG A 167 20.95 -6.79 -6.59
C ARG A 167 21.25 -5.37 -6.11
N ARG A 168 22.43 -4.84 -6.47
CA ARG A 168 22.79 -3.45 -6.14
C ARG A 168 21.92 -2.42 -6.86
N ARG A 169 21.53 -2.68 -8.11
CA ARG A 169 20.61 -1.80 -8.86
C ARG A 169 19.21 -1.79 -8.24
N GLU A 170 18.68 -2.95 -7.86
CA GLU A 170 17.40 -3.08 -7.16
C GLU A 170 17.42 -2.29 -5.84
N GLU A 171 18.48 -2.47 -5.04
CA GLU A 171 18.69 -1.76 -3.78
C GLU A 171 18.79 -0.24 -3.98
N TYR A 172 19.54 0.21 -4.98
CA TYR A 172 19.62 1.63 -5.31
C TYR A 172 18.29 2.18 -5.80
N ALA A 173 17.54 1.44 -6.61
CA ALA A 173 16.22 1.87 -7.06
C ALA A 173 15.27 2.10 -5.88
N CYS A 174 15.27 1.19 -4.90
CA CYS A 174 14.50 1.34 -3.67
C CYS A 174 15.01 2.48 -2.77
N ALA A 175 16.33 2.70 -2.69
CA ALA A 175 16.87 3.85 -1.93
C ALA A 175 16.41 5.19 -2.51
N GLN A 176 16.30 5.31 -3.85
CA GLN A 176 15.83 6.53 -4.50
C GLN A 176 14.40 6.90 -4.06
N THR A 177 13.57 5.93 -3.69
CA THR A 177 12.19 6.20 -3.23
C THR A 177 12.13 6.72 -1.79
N GLY A 178 13.27 6.88 -1.12
CA GLY A 178 13.38 7.33 0.27
C GLY A 178 13.28 6.19 1.30
N LEU A 179 13.31 4.93 0.86
CA LEU A 179 13.40 3.78 1.76
C LEU A 179 14.77 3.73 2.43
N GLU A 180 14.78 3.50 3.75
CA GLU A 180 16.03 3.39 4.51
C GLU A 180 16.69 2.02 4.31
N PRO A 181 17.97 1.97 3.90
CA PRO A 181 18.70 0.71 3.79
C PRO A 181 18.70 -0.07 5.11
N GLY A 182 18.39 -1.36 5.04
CA GLY A 182 18.29 -2.23 6.22
C GLY A 182 16.91 -2.24 6.88
N SER A 183 15.96 -1.41 6.43
CA SER A 183 14.55 -1.54 6.83
C SER A 183 13.87 -2.74 6.14
N GLU A 184 12.81 -3.27 6.75
CA GLU A 184 12.00 -4.33 6.16
C GLU A 184 11.38 -3.89 4.83
N ALA A 185 10.85 -2.66 4.77
CA ALA A 185 10.27 -2.10 3.55
C ALA A 185 11.30 -2.00 2.40
N PHE A 186 12.55 -1.69 2.73
CA PHE A 186 13.64 -1.68 1.75
C PHE A 186 13.95 -3.09 1.22
N ALA A 187 14.08 -4.07 2.12
CA ALA A 187 14.34 -5.46 1.74
C ALA A 187 13.21 -6.02 0.86
N THR A 188 11.96 -5.76 1.24
CA THR A 188 10.77 -6.17 0.47
C THR A 188 10.72 -5.50 -0.90
N CYS A 189 10.95 -4.19 -0.98
CA CYS A 189 10.97 -3.47 -2.26
C CYS A 189 11.95 -4.12 -3.25
N ALA A 190 13.18 -4.35 -2.80
CA ALA A 190 14.20 -4.85 -3.70
C ALA A 190 14.02 -6.35 -4.00
N ASN A 191 13.42 -7.14 -3.09
CA ASN A 191 13.05 -8.53 -3.40
C ASN A 191 11.90 -8.63 -4.40
N ASN A 192 10.89 -7.75 -4.30
CA ASN A 192 9.78 -7.73 -5.25
C ASN A 192 10.30 -7.40 -6.65
N LEU A 193 11.17 -6.38 -6.78
CA LEU A 193 11.82 -6.08 -8.06
C LEU A 193 12.55 -7.28 -8.66
N ASP A 194 13.33 -8.03 -7.87
CA ASP A 194 14.01 -9.23 -8.38
C ASP A 194 13.01 -10.30 -8.86
N VAL A 195 12.00 -10.61 -8.04
CA VAL A 195 11.00 -11.64 -8.33
C VAL A 195 10.14 -11.28 -9.53
N ASP A 196 9.64 -10.05 -9.60
CA ASP A 196 8.72 -9.62 -10.65
C ASP A 196 9.44 -9.48 -11.99
N LEU A 197 10.66 -8.92 -12.00
CA LEU A 197 11.50 -8.90 -13.21
C LEU A 197 11.87 -10.31 -13.67
N PHE A 198 12.18 -11.22 -12.74
CA PHE A 198 12.45 -12.61 -13.08
C PHE A 198 11.24 -13.30 -13.70
N ASN A 199 10.05 -13.11 -13.12
CA ASN A 199 8.80 -13.71 -13.59
C ASN A 199 8.38 -13.15 -14.97
N ILE A 200 8.60 -11.86 -15.21
CA ILE A 200 8.34 -11.24 -16.51
C ILE A 200 9.28 -11.82 -17.59
N ALA A 201 10.56 -11.95 -17.28
CA ALA A 201 11.54 -12.53 -18.21
C ALA A 201 11.33 -14.05 -18.44
N HIS A 202 10.69 -14.75 -17.49
CA HIS A 202 10.44 -16.19 -17.53
C HIS A 202 8.96 -16.51 -17.27
N PRO A 203 8.06 -16.18 -18.20
CA PRO A 203 6.64 -16.40 -18.01
C PRO A 203 6.35 -17.90 -17.89
N GLN A 204 5.68 -18.29 -16.81
CA GLN A 204 5.18 -19.66 -16.63
C GLN A 204 3.97 -19.84 -17.56
N GLY A 205 4.10 -20.71 -18.57
CA GLY A 205 3.05 -21.01 -19.54
C GLY A 205 1.89 -21.84 -18.99
#